data_AF-A0A7J3XSQ6-F1
#
_entry.id   AF-A0A7J3XSQ6-F1
#
_cell.length_a   1.000
_cell.length_b   1.000
_cell.length_c   1.000
_cell.angle_alpha   90.00
_cell.angle_beta   90.00
_cell.angle_gamma   90.00
#
_symmetry.space_group_name_H-M   'P 1'
#
loop_
_entity.id
_entity.type
_entity.pdbx_description
1 polymer ?
#
loop_
_entity_poly.entity_id
_entity_poly.type
_entity_poly.pdbx_seq_one_letter_code
_entity_poly.pdbx_strand_id
1 'polypeptide(L)'
;IKNIDVKTPPGYPYDLNFVLNILNLGIAVGSAAKTASLHNVDNRVMFSAGFVAQMLKLIDADVVLAIPLSATSKSIYFDRPTMK
;
A
#
# COMPACT_ATOMS: atom_id res chain seq x y z
N ILE A 1 4.00 1.94 -14.77
CA ILE A 1 3.17 0.74 -14.46
C ILE A 1 3.54 -0.35 -15.45
N LYS A 2 3.76 -1.59 -14.98
CA LYS A 2 4.17 -2.70 -15.85
C LYS A 2 3.05 -3.05 -16.82
N ASN A 3 3.34 -3.06 -18.12
CA ASN A 3 2.39 -3.58 -19.10
C ASN A 3 2.32 -5.11 -18.95
N ILE A 4 1.10 -5.64 -18.82
CA ILE A 4 0.84 -7.08 -18.63
C ILE A 4 0.23 -7.71 -19.89
N ASP A 5 0.34 -7.02 -21.03
CA ASP A 5 -0.12 -7.45 -22.36
C ASP A 5 -1.63 -7.73 -22.44
N VAL A 6 -2.41 -7.08 -21.58
CA VAL A 6 -3.87 -7.19 -21.57
C VAL A 6 -4.45 -6.15 -22.53
N LYS A 7 -5.32 -6.60 -23.45
CA LYS A 7 -6.05 -5.71 -24.35
C LYS A 7 -7.34 -5.23 -23.70
N THR A 8 -7.52 -3.92 -23.62
CA THR A 8 -8.77 -3.30 -23.16
C THR A 8 -9.88 -3.52 -24.20
N PRO A 9 -11.05 -4.07 -23.82
CA PRO A 9 -12.18 -4.23 -24.74
C PRO A 9 -12.66 -2.88 -25.31
N PRO A 10 -13.12 -2.83 -26.57
CA PRO A 10 -13.71 -1.61 -27.14
C PRO A 10 -14.88 -1.11 -26.30
N GLY A 11 -14.89 0.19 -25.98
CA GLY A 11 -15.94 0.83 -25.18
C GLY A 11 -15.76 0.73 -23.66
N TYR A 12 -14.71 0.09 -23.15
CA TYR A 12 -14.40 0.12 -21.73
C TYR A 12 -13.76 1.47 -21.34
N PRO A 13 -14.22 2.14 -20.26
CA PRO A 13 -13.85 3.53 -19.98
C PRO A 13 -12.43 3.72 -19.40
N TYR A 14 -11.76 2.65 -18.98
CA TYR A 14 -10.46 2.72 -18.30
C TYR A 14 -9.42 1.82 -18.99
N ASP A 15 -8.13 2.12 -18.83
CA ASP A 15 -7.09 1.19 -19.26
C ASP A 15 -7.06 -0.04 -18.35
N LEU A 16 -7.29 -1.22 -18.94
CA LEU A 16 -7.34 -2.47 -18.20
C LEU A 16 -5.97 -2.87 -17.64
N ASN A 17 -4.86 -2.48 -18.28
CA ASN A 17 -3.53 -2.70 -17.71
C ASN A 17 -3.36 -1.94 -16.39
N PHE A 18 -3.70 -0.64 -16.38
CA PHE A 18 -3.69 0.16 -15.15
C PHE A 18 -4.54 -0.48 -14.05
N VAL A 19 -5.81 -0.77 -14.34
CA VAL A 19 -6.77 -1.32 -13.36
C VAL A 19 -6.26 -2.62 -12.77
N LEU A 20 -5.79 -3.55 -13.60
CA LEU A 20 -5.29 -4.85 -13.14
C LEU A 20 -4.01 -4.73 -12.31
N ASN A 21 -3.11 -3.79 -12.64
CA ASN A 21 -1.92 -3.54 -11.82
C ASN A 21 -2.29 -2.98 -10.45
N ILE A 22 -3.26 -2.05 -10.37
CA ILE A 22 -3.75 -1.54 -9.08
C ILE A 22 -4.42 -2.64 -8.26
N LEU A 23 -5.20 -3.52 -8.90
CA LEU A 23 -5.79 -4.68 -8.23
C LEU A 23 -4.73 -5.64 -7.69
N ASN A 24 -3.72 -5.98 -8.50
CA ASN A 24 -2.60 -6.81 -8.07
C ASN A 24 -1.81 -6.18 -6.92
N LEU A 25 -1.61 -4.86 -6.94
CA LEU A 25 -1.02 -4.12 -5.82
C LEU A 25 -1.87 -4.26 -4.56
N GLY A 26 -3.21 -4.14 -4.67
CA GLY A 26 -4.14 -4.35 -3.56
C GLY A 26 -4.04 -5.76 -2.95
N ILE A 27 -3.95 -6.80 -3.79
CA ILE A 27 -3.76 -8.18 -3.34
C ILE A 27 -2.43 -8.33 -2.58
N ALA A 28 -1.34 -7.77 -3.12
CA ALA A 28 -0.04 -7.82 -2.49
C ALA A 28 -0.04 -7.11 -1.13
N VAL A 29 -0.64 -5.91 -1.05
CA VAL A 29 -0.78 -5.13 0.19
C VAL A 29 -1.62 -5.88 1.22
N GLY A 30 -2.75 -6.46 0.82
CA GLY A 30 -3.61 -7.24 1.70
C GLY A 30 -2.92 -8.50 2.24
N SER A 31 -2.17 -9.20 1.39
CA SER A 31 -1.37 -10.35 1.78
C SER A 31 -0.29 -9.97 2.81
N ALA A 32 0.45 -8.90 2.56
CA ALA A 32 1.48 -8.41 3.49
C ALA A 32 0.89 -7.99 4.86
N ALA A 33 -0.23 -7.25 4.85
CA ALA A 33 -0.92 -6.87 6.08
C ALA A 33 -1.42 -8.09 6.88
N LYS A 34 -1.98 -9.09 6.19
CA LYS A 34 -2.41 -10.35 6.82
C LYS A 34 -1.23 -11.11 7.44
N THR A 35 -0.10 -11.19 6.74
CA THR A 35 1.12 -11.84 7.25
C THR A 35 1.62 -11.16 8.51
N ALA A 36 1.65 -9.82 8.54
CA ALA A 36 2.01 -9.09 9.75
C ALA A 36 1.03 -9.39 10.91
N SER A 37 -0.28 -9.45 10.65
CA SER A 37 -1.27 -9.83 11.65
C SER A 37 -1.10 -11.27 12.16
N LEU A 38 -0.71 -12.23 11.31
CA LEU A 38 -0.41 -13.60 11.74
C LEU A 38 0.76 -13.67 12.74
N HIS A 39 1.68 -12.72 12.66
CA HIS A 39 2.79 -12.57 13.60
C HIS A 39 2.47 -11.62 14.77
N ASN A 40 1.20 -11.26 14.98
CA ASN A 40 0.75 -10.29 15.99
C ASN A 40 1.48 -8.93 15.91
N VAL A 41 1.94 -8.55 14.72
CA VAL A 41 2.58 -7.26 14.47
C VAL A 41 1.51 -6.25 14.11
N ASP A 42 1.45 -5.15 14.87
CA ASP A 42 0.54 -4.04 14.59
C ASP A 42 0.97 -3.36 13.28
N ASN A 43 0.02 -3.18 12.37
CA ASN A 43 0.27 -2.64 11.05
C ASN A 43 -0.97 -1.92 10.49
N ARG A 44 -0.75 -0.98 9.55
CA ARG A 44 -1.81 -0.28 8.80
C ARG A 44 -1.36 0.03 7.39
N VAL A 45 -2.27 0.00 6.43
CA VAL A 45 -1.97 0.53 5.09
C VAL A 45 -2.01 2.05 5.15
N MET A 46 -0.91 2.71 4.80
CA MET A 46 -0.76 4.17 4.88
C MET A 46 -0.38 4.75 3.52
N PHE A 47 -1.25 5.60 2.98
CA PHE A 47 -0.96 6.41 1.78
C PHE A 47 0.11 7.46 2.06
N SER A 48 0.00 8.19 3.18
CA SER A 48 0.91 9.30 3.49
C SER A 48 2.37 8.89 3.58
N ALA A 49 2.67 7.77 4.24
CA ALA A 49 4.04 7.25 4.32
C ALA A 49 4.55 6.77 2.94
N GLY A 50 3.69 6.16 2.11
CA GLY A 50 4.03 5.80 0.74
C GLY A 50 4.32 7.02 -0.14
N PHE A 51 3.49 8.06 -0.03
CA PHE A 51 3.66 9.32 -0.73
C PHE A 51 4.99 10.00 -0.36
N VAL A 52 5.35 10.04 0.92
CA VAL A 52 6.65 10.58 1.37
C VAL A 52 7.82 9.76 0.81
N ALA A 53 7.73 8.42 0.81
CA ALA A 53 8.76 7.57 0.21
C ALA A 53 8.96 7.85 -1.29
N GLN A 54 7.88 8.12 -2.01
CA GLN A 54 7.93 8.53 -3.42
C GLN A 54 8.59 9.92 -3.58
N MET A 55 8.21 10.90 -2.76
CA MET A 55 8.83 12.25 -2.78
C MET A 55 10.33 12.22 -2.49
N LEU A 56 10.75 11.37 -1.56
CA LEU A 56 12.15 11.18 -1.18
C LEU A 56 12.92 10.32 -2.18
N LYS A 57 12.28 9.84 -3.26
CA LYS A 57 12.86 8.94 -4.27
C LYS A 57 13.47 7.67 -3.67
N LEU A 58 12.90 7.18 -2.57
CA LEU A 58 13.30 5.91 -1.96
C LEU A 58 12.79 4.71 -2.77
N ILE A 59 11.73 4.92 -3.54
CA ILE A 59 11.11 3.93 -4.42
C ILE A 59 10.81 4.62 -5.75
N ASP A 60 11.16 3.97 -6.86
CA ASP A 60 10.76 4.37 -8.21
C ASP A 60 9.51 3.60 -8.64
N ALA A 61 8.34 4.21 -8.43
CA ALA A 61 7.05 3.65 -8.79
C ALA A 61 5.98 4.75 -8.93
N ASP A 62 4.96 4.50 -9.74
CA ASP A 62 3.85 5.46 -9.96
C ASP A 62 2.89 5.54 -8.77
N VAL A 63 2.64 4.39 -8.10
CA VAL A 63 1.75 4.27 -6.95
C VAL A 63 2.48 3.53 -5.84
N VAL A 64 2.51 4.12 -4.65
CA VAL A 64 3.19 3.58 -3.48
C VAL A 64 2.24 3.57 -2.28
N LEU A 65 2.12 2.42 -1.63
CA LEU A 65 1.43 2.25 -0.35
C LEU A 65 2.42 1.70 0.67
N ALA A 66 2.38 2.21 1.89
CA ALA A 66 3.25 1.74 2.96
C ALA A 66 2.48 0.83 3.93
N ILE A 67 3.17 -0.17 4.47
CA ILE A 67 2.71 -0.99 5.61
C ILE A 67 3.78 -0.87 6.70
N PRO A 68 3.70 0.15 7.57
CA PRO A 68 4.60 0.26 8.70
C PRO A 68 4.29 -0.86 9.71
N LEU A 69 5.34 -1.40 10.30
CA LEU A 69 5.28 -2.48 11.26
C LEU A 69 5.68 -1.95 12.64
N SER A 70 4.87 -2.25 13.65
CA SER A 70 5.18 -1.94 15.04
C SER A 70 5.20 -3.24 15.85
N ALA A 71 6.39 -3.62 16.32
CA ALA A 71 6.62 -4.79 17.17
C ALA A 71 6.88 -4.40 18.64
N THR A 72 6.49 -3.18 19.03
CA THR A 72 6.59 -2.67 20.40
C THR A 72 5.52 -3.29 21.30
N SER A 73 5.76 -3.35 22.62
CA SER A 73 4.81 -3.92 23.60
C SER A 73 3.50 -3.12 23.71
N LYS A 74 3.52 -1.84 23.35
CA LYS A 74 2.37 -0.95 23.23
C LYS A 74 2.35 -0.38 21.81
N SER A 75 1.20 -0.38 21.16
CA SER A 75 1.07 0.22 19.84
C SER A 75 1.24 1.74 19.92
N ILE A 76 2.03 2.30 19.00
CA ILE A 76 2.37 3.73 18.91
C ILE A 76 1.16 4.66 18.80
N TYR A 77 0.00 4.12 18.41
CA TYR A 77 -1.24 4.90 18.30
C TYR A 77 -1.90 5.17 19.65
N PHE A 78 -1.63 4.36 20.67
CA PHE A 78 -2.19 4.54 22.01
C PHE A 78 -1.44 5.60 22.84
N ASP A 79 -0.24 6.01 22.40
CA ASP A 79 0.56 7.05 23.05
C ASP A 79 0.48 8.40 22.33
N ARG A 80 -0.49 8.60 21.43
CA ARG A 80 -0.68 9.92 20.82
C ARG A 80 -1.15 10.91 21.89
N PRO A 81 -0.36 11.97 22.20
CA PRO A 81 -0.86 13.01 23.08
C PRO A 81 -2.11 13.61 22.45
N THR A 82 -3.19 13.73 23.22
CA THR A 82 -4.34 14.51 22.81
C THR A 82 -3.85 15.93 22.55
N MET A 83 -4.11 16.42 21.35
CA MET A 83 -3.80 17.81 21.01
C MET A 83 -4.53 18.68 22.04
N LYS A 84 -3.77 19.52 22.76
CA LYS A 84 -4.35 20.54 23.65
C LYS A 84 -4.91 21.69 22.84
#